data_AF-A0A921CNY1-F1
#
_entry.id   AF-A0A921CNY1-F1
#
_cell.length_a   1.000
_cell.length_b   1.000
_cell.length_c   1.000
_cell.angle_alpha   90.00
_cell.angle_beta   90.00
_cell.angle_gamma   90.00
#
_symmetry.space_group_name_H-M   'P 1'
#
loop_
_entity.id
_entity.type
_entity.pdbx_description
1 polymer ?
#
loop_
_entity_poly.entity_id
_entity_poly.type
_entity_poly.pdbx_seq_one_letter_code
_entity_poly.pdbx_strand_id
1 'polypeptide(L)'
;MVKGEEELRIEEHPILGPLPAAPVVWIEVDGKKVPARAGEPIAAALFAAGIRAFRTTKRRGEPRGPFCGIGRCTDCVMTVDGVPNVRTCVTPVRAGMKVETQRGLGQWPERK
;
A
#
# COMPACT_ATOMS: atom_id res chain seq x y z
N MET A 1 -1.72 -17.77 9.62
CA MET A 1 -2.86 -18.04 8.73
C MET A 1 -4.01 -17.15 9.19
N VAL A 2 -4.14 -15.95 8.64
CA VAL A 2 -5.27 -15.07 8.98
C VAL A 2 -6.45 -15.52 8.12
N LYS A 3 -7.26 -16.42 8.68
CA LYS A 3 -8.60 -16.73 8.18
C LYS A 3 -9.53 -15.67 8.78
N GLY A 4 -10.16 -14.83 7.94
CA GLY A 4 -11.35 -14.07 8.35
C GLY A 4 -11.22 -12.56 8.52
N GLU A 5 -10.64 -11.83 7.56
CA GLU A 5 -10.96 -10.41 7.36
C GLU A 5 -11.29 -10.24 5.88
N GLU A 6 -12.47 -9.67 5.58
CA GLU A 6 -13.05 -9.59 4.24
C GLU A 6 -12.04 -8.96 3.25
N GLU A 7 -11.63 -9.74 2.26
CA GLU A 7 -10.86 -9.24 1.12
C GLU A 7 -11.73 -8.22 0.38
N LEU A 8 -11.40 -6.93 0.49
CA LEU A 8 -12.22 -5.83 -0.03
C LEU A 8 -12.09 -5.66 -1.56
N ARG A 9 -11.67 -6.70 -2.25
CA ARG A 9 -11.38 -6.66 -3.68
C ARG A 9 -12.65 -6.87 -4.49
N ILE A 10 -12.86 -6.00 -5.46
CA ILE A 10 -13.92 -6.15 -6.46
C ILE A 10 -13.41 -7.12 -7.52
N GLU A 11 -13.85 -8.38 -7.46
CA GLU A 11 -13.49 -9.42 -8.44
C GLU A 11 -14.31 -9.30 -9.74
N GLU A 12 -15.57 -8.87 -9.64
CA GLU A 12 -16.44 -8.63 -10.79
C GLU A 12 -17.10 -7.26 -10.67
N HIS A 13 -16.83 -6.38 -11.64
CA HIS A 13 -17.42 -5.05 -11.71
C HIS A 13 -18.68 -5.08 -12.59
N PRO A 14 -19.84 -4.55 -12.15
CA PRO A 14 -21.11 -4.63 -12.88
C PRO A 14 -21.07 -4.12 -14.34
N ILE A 15 -20.12 -3.21 -14.64
CA ILE A 15 -19.94 -2.63 -15.98
C ILE A 15 -18.67 -3.12 -16.68
N LEU A 16 -17.59 -3.37 -15.93
CA LEU A 16 -16.26 -3.66 -16.53
C LEU A 16 -16.00 -5.16 -16.62
N GLY A 17 -16.85 -5.99 -16.00
CA GLY A 17 -16.70 -7.43 -15.95
C GLY A 17 -15.62 -7.89 -14.96
N PRO A 18 -15.05 -9.08 -15.18
CA PRO A 18 -14.10 -9.68 -14.25
C PRO A 18 -12.77 -8.92 -14.23
N LEU A 19 -12.17 -8.82 -13.04
CA LEU A 19 -10.85 -8.23 -12.87
C LEU A 19 -9.79 -9.05 -13.64
N PRO A 20 -8.90 -8.42 -14.42
CA PRO A 20 -7.87 -9.13 -15.16
C PRO A 20 -7.02 -10.02 -14.26
N ALA A 21 -6.73 -11.22 -14.76
CA ALA A 21 -5.87 -12.17 -14.06
C ALA A 21 -4.45 -11.60 -13.96
N ALA A 22 -3.92 -11.60 -12.74
CA ALA A 22 -2.53 -11.25 -12.46
C ALA A 22 -1.98 -12.22 -11.41
N PRO A 23 -0.69 -12.58 -11.47
CA PRO A 23 -0.09 -13.45 -10.47
C PRO A 23 -0.22 -12.86 -9.06
N VAL A 24 -0.65 -13.69 -8.11
CA VAL A 24 -0.60 -13.34 -6.69
C VAL A 24 0.85 -13.40 -6.23
N VAL A 25 1.33 -12.29 -5.69
CA VAL A 25 2.67 -12.14 -5.11
C VAL A 25 2.55 -11.73 -3.65
N TRP A 26 3.57 -12.04 -2.86
CA TRP A 26 3.62 -11.66 -1.46
C TRP A 26 4.49 -10.42 -1.28
N ILE A 27 3.95 -9.44 -0.58
CA ILE A 27 4.70 -8.29 -0.05
C ILE A 27 4.69 -8.34 1.48
N GLU A 28 5.64 -7.67 2.11
CA GLU A 28 5.69 -7.53 3.56
C GLU A 28 5.24 -6.12 3.95
N VAL A 29 4.24 -6.01 4.82
CA VAL A 29 3.71 -4.74 5.32
C VAL A 29 3.84 -4.72 6.83
N ASP A 30 4.68 -3.85 7.38
CA ASP A 30 4.96 -3.77 8.83
C ASP A 30 5.30 -5.15 9.44
N GLY A 31 6.11 -5.94 8.74
CA GLY A 31 6.51 -7.29 9.14
C GLY A 31 5.47 -8.39 8.89
N LYS A 32 4.29 -8.07 8.33
CA LYS A 32 3.23 -9.03 8.02
C LYS A 32 3.17 -9.32 6.53
N LYS A 33 3.04 -10.60 6.14
CA LYS A 33 2.83 -10.97 4.74
C LYS A 33 1.43 -10.60 4.28
N VAL A 34 1.35 -9.84 3.19
CA VAL A 34 0.11 -9.39 2.55
C VAL A 34 0.07 -9.92 1.12
N PRO A 35 -1.02 -10.59 0.69
CA PRO A 35 -1.18 -10.99 -0.71
C PRO A 35 -1.49 -9.76 -1.56
N ALA A 36 -0.89 -9.69 -2.74
CA ALA A 36 -1.08 -8.62 -3.70
C ALA A 36 -1.06 -9.17 -5.13
N ARG A 37 -1.62 -8.44 -6.09
CA ARG A 37 -1.52 -8.77 -7.52
C ARG A 37 -0.31 -8.06 -8.12
N ALA A 38 0.51 -8.79 -8.86
CA ALA A 38 1.69 -8.20 -9.50
C ALA A 38 1.31 -7.03 -10.42
N GLY A 39 2.02 -5.90 -10.28
CA GLY A 39 1.83 -4.72 -11.14
C GLY A 39 0.70 -3.77 -10.72
N GLU A 40 -0.19 -4.15 -9.79
CA GLU A 40 -1.20 -3.22 -9.28
C GLU A 40 -0.57 -2.14 -8.38
N PRO A 41 -1.21 -0.98 -8.16
CA PRO A 41 -0.71 -0.01 -7.18
C PRO A 41 -0.63 -0.61 -5.77
N ILE A 42 0.47 -0.35 -5.05
CA ILE A 42 0.62 -0.79 -3.64
C ILE A 42 -0.59 -0.37 -2.80
N ALA A 43 -1.13 0.83 -3.02
CA ALA A 43 -2.31 1.32 -2.31
C ALA A 43 -3.54 0.42 -2.52
N ALA A 44 -3.74 -0.11 -3.73
CA ALA A 44 -4.87 -0.99 -4.03
C ALA A 44 -4.73 -2.34 -3.30
N ALA A 45 -3.53 -2.91 -3.28
CA ALA A 45 -3.23 -4.13 -2.53
C ALA A 45 -3.50 -3.95 -1.02
N LEU A 46 -3.03 -2.83 -0.44
CA LEU A 46 -3.25 -2.52 0.97
C LEU A 46 -4.74 -2.32 1.30
N PHE A 47 -5.49 -1.62 0.44
CA PHE A 47 -6.93 -1.47 0.61
C PHE A 47 -7.67 -2.81 0.54
N ALA A 48 -7.32 -3.68 -0.41
CA ALA A 48 -7.88 -5.01 -0.52
C ALA A 48 -7.62 -5.85 0.75
N ALA A 49 -6.47 -5.65 1.39
CA ALA A 49 -6.10 -6.25 2.67
C ALA A 49 -6.67 -5.52 3.91
N GLY A 50 -7.59 -4.56 3.74
CA GLY A 50 -8.22 -3.82 4.84
C GLY A 50 -7.37 -2.73 5.49
N ILE A 51 -6.16 -2.47 4.98
CA ILE A 51 -5.24 -1.47 5.54
C ILE A 51 -5.62 -0.10 5.00
N ARG A 52 -5.94 0.84 5.92
CA ARG A 52 -6.37 2.20 5.57
C ARG A 52 -5.43 3.32 6.03
N ALA A 53 -4.58 3.05 7.01
CA ALA A 53 -3.63 4.03 7.55
C ALA A 53 -2.23 3.72 7.03
N PHE A 54 -1.70 4.60 6.19
CA PHE A 54 -0.42 4.42 5.49
C PHE A 54 0.69 5.26 6.12
N ARG A 55 0.32 6.38 6.73
CA ARG A 55 1.25 7.25 7.46
C ARG A 55 0.58 7.96 8.62
N THR A 56 1.39 8.61 9.45
CA THR A 56 0.93 9.57 10.44
C THR A 56 1.44 10.98 10.16
N THR A 57 0.66 12.02 10.51
CA THR A 57 1.07 13.42 10.33
C THR A 57 2.16 13.80 11.32
N LYS A 58 3.12 14.64 10.91
CA LYS A 58 4.25 15.06 11.76
C LYS A 58 3.81 15.75 13.06
N ARG A 59 2.81 16.63 12.99
CA ARG A 59 2.43 17.51 14.10
C ARG A 59 1.48 16.86 15.09
N ARG A 60 0.47 16.12 14.60
CA ARG A 60 -0.62 15.60 15.43
C ARG A 60 -0.66 14.07 15.50
N GLY A 61 0.20 13.36 14.74
CA GLY A 61 0.20 11.90 14.72
C GLY A 61 -1.06 11.28 14.08
N GLU A 62 -1.86 12.07 13.37
CA GLU A 62 -3.12 11.61 12.79
C GLU A 62 -2.87 10.62 11.65
N PRO A 63 -3.62 9.51 11.57
CA PRO A 63 -3.50 8.55 10.48
C PRO A 63 -3.97 9.19 9.16
N ARG A 64 -3.25 8.91 8.08
CA ARG A 64 -3.59 9.30 6.71
C ARG A 64 -3.48 8.09 5.79
N GLY A 65 -4.33 8.07 4.77
CA GLY A 65 -4.38 7.03 3.75
C GLY A 65 -4.57 7.64 2.36
N PRO A 66 -4.71 6.82 1.31
CA PRO A 66 -4.91 7.34 -0.03
C PRO A 66 -6.21 8.13 -0.15
N PHE A 67 -6.12 9.26 -0.85
CA PHE A 67 -7.26 10.16 -1.12
C PHE A 67 -7.44 10.39 -2.61
N CYS A 68 -6.39 10.89 -3.29
CA CYS A 68 -6.50 11.27 -4.70
C CYS A 68 -6.34 10.12 -5.70
N GLY A 69 -5.71 9.01 -5.34
CA GLY A 69 -5.42 7.89 -6.26
C GLY A 69 -4.45 8.19 -7.42
N ILE A 70 -4.01 9.44 -7.60
CA ILE A 70 -3.25 9.90 -8.78
C ILE A 70 -1.84 10.42 -8.46
N GLY A 71 -1.34 10.18 -7.25
CA GLY A 71 0.01 10.60 -6.85
C GLY A 71 0.18 12.07 -6.49
N ARG A 72 -0.91 12.82 -6.23
CA ARG A 72 -0.87 14.27 -5.97
C ARG A 72 -0.91 14.67 -4.48
N CYS A 73 -1.74 14.03 -3.66
CA CYS A 73 -2.03 14.48 -2.29
C CYS A 73 -0.94 14.15 -1.26
N THR A 74 -0.08 13.17 -1.54
CA THR A 74 0.99 12.67 -0.63
C THR A 74 0.50 12.05 0.69
N ASP A 75 -0.80 11.83 0.87
CA ASP A 75 -1.32 11.12 2.05
C ASP A 75 -1.11 9.61 1.98
N CYS A 76 -0.95 9.06 0.78
CA CYS A 76 -0.64 7.64 0.54
C CYS A 76 0.84 7.28 0.72
N VAL A 77 1.70 8.20 1.16
CA VAL A 77 3.14 7.90 1.16
C VAL A 77 3.51 6.90 2.25
N MET A 78 4.37 5.95 1.92
CA MET A 78 4.92 4.94 2.84
C MET A 78 6.43 4.84 2.63
N THR A 79 7.11 4.14 3.52
CA THR A 79 8.48 3.70 3.26
C THR A 79 8.40 2.41 2.46
N VAL A 80 9.01 2.38 1.27
CA VAL A 80 9.03 1.20 0.40
C VAL A 80 10.47 0.85 0.10
N ASP A 81 10.87 -0.38 0.43
CA ASP A 81 12.22 -0.91 0.27
C ASP A 81 13.30 0.02 0.89
N GLY A 82 13.01 0.57 2.07
CA GLY A 82 13.86 1.51 2.79
C GLY A 82 13.84 2.95 2.26
N VAL A 83 13.07 3.24 1.20
CA VAL A 83 12.92 4.58 0.64
C VAL A 83 11.66 5.24 1.22
N PRO A 84 11.78 6.31 2.03
CA PRO A 84 10.61 7.04 2.52
C PRO A 84 9.96 7.91 1.44
N ASN A 85 8.73 8.35 1.72
CA ASN A 85 7.89 9.21 0.87
C ASN A 85 7.50 8.62 -0.49
N VAL A 86 7.46 7.29 -0.61
CA VAL A 86 7.05 6.62 -1.85
C VAL A 86 5.53 6.66 -1.99
N ARG A 87 5.05 7.15 -3.13
CA ARG A 87 3.63 7.30 -3.43
C ARG A 87 3.00 5.97 -3.83
N THR A 88 2.49 5.23 -2.85
CA THR A 88 1.93 3.89 -3.04
C THR A 88 0.77 3.81 -4.03
N CYS A 89 0.02 4.90 -4.27
CA CYS A 89 -1.08 4.93 -5.23
C CYS A 89 -0.66 4.88 -6.71
N VAL A 90 0.62 5.11 -7.03
CA VAL A 90 1.14 5.04 -8.41
C VAL A 90 2.34 4.11 -8.52
N THR A 91 2.84 3.58 -7.41
CA THR A 91 3.95 2.62 -7.40
C THR A 91 3.39 1.20 -7.59
N PRO A 92 3.82 0.47 -8.64
CA PRO A 92 3.36 -0.89 -8.88
C PRO A 92 4.00 -1.89 -7.91
N VAL A 93 3.22 -2.88 -7.49
CA VAL A 93 3.65 -4.00 -6.65
C VAL A 93 4.65 -4.90 -7.38
N ARG A 94 5.70 -5.31 -6.66
CA ARG A 94 6.62 -6.37 -7.05
C ARG A 94 6.74 -7.39 -5.91
N ALA A 95 6.97 -8.65 -6.27
CA ALA A 95 7.16 -9.72 -5.29
C ALA A 95 8.33 -9.39 -4.34
N GLY A 96 8.14 -9.63 -3.05
CA GLY A 96 9.18 -9.45 -2.03
C GLY A 96 9.41 -7.99 -1.60
N MET A 97 8.60 -7.04 -2.06
CA MET A 97 8.66 -5.65 -1.58
C MET A 97 8.41 -5.59 -0.07
N LYS A 98 9.14 -4.69 0.59
CA LYS A 98 8.94 -4.34 1.99
C LYS A 98 8.33 -2.95 2.08
N VAL A 99 7.17 -2.87 2.71
CA VAL A 99 6.38 -1.66 2.87
C VAL A 99 6.19 -1.40 4.35
N GLU A 100 6.47 -0.19 4.79
CA GLU A 100 6.35 0.19 6.20
C GLU A 100 5.51 1.46 6.34
N THR A 101 4.65 1.46 7.34
CA THR A 101 3.83 2.63 7.69
C THR A 101 4.74 3.80 8.04
N GLN A 102 4.60 4.90 7.30
CA GLN A 102 5.49 6.04 7.47
C GLN A 102 5.09 6.90 8.67
N ARG A 103 6.04 7.17 9.58
CA ARG A 103 5.82 8.12 10.69
C ARG A 103 6.32 9.51 10.30
N GLY A 104 5.46 10.52 10.45
CA GLY A 104 5.82 11.93 10.23
C GLY A 104 6.28 12.22 8.81
N LEU A 105 7.53 12.68 8.66
CA LEU A 105 8.14 13.04 7.37
C LEU A 105 8.91 11.89 6.69
N GLY A 106 8.93 10.70 7.30
CA GLY A 106 9.82 9.62 6.89
C GLY A 106 11.23 9.78 7.45
N GLN A 107 11.96 8.67 7.47
CA GLN A 107 13.35 8.60 7.94
C GLN A 107 14.21 8.14 6.77
N TRP A 108 15.25 8.89 6.45
CA TRP A 108 16.24 8.48 5.47
C TRP A 108 17.44 7.90 6.20
N PRO A 109 18.11 6.88 5.64
CA PRO A 109 19.40 6.46 6.16
C PRO A 109 20.36 7.66 6.12
N GLU A 110 21.21 7.78 7.14
CA GLU A 110 22.25 8.81 7.17
C GLU A 110 23.08 8.73 5.89
N ARG A 111 23.20 9.86 5.20
CA ARG A 111 24.14 9.97 4.08
C ARG A 111 25.54 9.92 4.69
N LYS A 112 26.28 8.85 4.43
CA LYS A 112 27.73 8.81 4.68
C LYS A 112 28.45 9.79 3.77
#